data_AF-A0A8T5FQH0-F1
#
_entry.id   AF-A0A8T5FQH0-F1
#
_cell.length_a   1.000
_cell.length_b   1.000
_cell.length_c   1.000
_cell.angle_alpha   90.00
_cell.angle_beta   90.00
_cell.angle_gamma   90.00
#
_symmetry.space_group_name_H-M   'P 1'
#
loop_
_entity.id
_entity.type
_entity.pdbx_description
1 polymer ?
#
loop_
_entity_poly.entity_id
_entity_poly.type
_entity_poly.pdbx_seq_one_letter_code
_entity_poly.pdbx_strand_id
1 'polypeptide(L)' 'TAGDFKRPSKSRVFEFKRILSEAGVNCTIRIEKGTEISAACGQLRTDIAR' A
#
# COMPACT_ATOMS: atom_id res chain seq x y z
N THR A 1 -0.83 -12.65 -3.00
CA THR A 1 -2.00 -11.75 -2.79
C THR A 1 -3.24 -12.51 -3.21
N ALA A 2 -3.81 -13.32 -2.31
CA ALA A 2 -4.86 -14.29 -2.60
C ALA A 2 -6.09 -14.04 -1.71
N GLY A 3 -6.59 -12.80 -1.71
CA GLY A 3 -7.83 -12.43 -1.03
C GLY A 3 -8.40 -11.18 -1.69
N ASP A 4 -9.73 -11.02 -1.63
CA ASP A 4 -10.51 -9.92 -2.22
C ASP A 4 -10.26 -8.56 -1.54
N PHE A 5 -8.99 -8.22 -1.28
CA PHE A 5 -8.59 -6.98 -0.67
C PHE A 5 -8.56 -5.85 -1.69
N LYS A 6 -9.08 -4.70 -1.29
CA LYS A 6 -9.07 -3.47 -2.08
C LYS A 6 -8.30 -2.38 -1.36
N ARG A 7 -7.70 -1.48 -2.14
CA ARG A 7 -7.07 -0.27 -1.62
C ARG A 7 -8.11 0.55 -0.84
N PRO A 8 -7.82 1.00 0.39
CA PRO A 8 -8.69 1.94 1.11
C PRO A 8 -8.73 3.30 0.41
N SER A 9 -9.78 4.08 0.64
CA SER A 9 -9.86 5.45 0.15
C SER A 9 -8.72 6.31 0.73
N LYS A 10 -8.33 7.35 -0.02
CA LYS A 10 -7.30 8.31 0.44
C LYS A 10 -7.67 8.92 1.80
N SER A 11 -8.94 9.26 2.02
CA SER A 11 -9.43 9.82 3.29
C SER A 11 -9.14 8.90 4.47
N ARG A 12 -9.44 7.59 4.34
CA ARG A 12 -9.18 6.61 5.41
C ARG A 12 -7.69 6.45 5.70
N VAL A 13 -6.84 6.50 4.66
CA VAL A 13 -5.38 6.45 4.84
C VAL A 13 -4.87 7.67 5.61
N PHE A 14 -5.34 8.87 5.26
CA PHE A 14 -4.93 10.10 5.96
C PHE A 14 -5.46 10.17 7.40
N GLU A 15 -6.70 9.73 7.63
CA GLU A 15 -7.27 9.64 8.97
C GLU A 15 -6.46 8.69 9.87
N PHE A 16 -6.09 7.51 9.35
CA PHE A 16 -5.25 6.57 10.08
C PHE A 16 -3.87 7.15 10.41
N LYS A 17 -3.23 7.83 9.45
CA LYS A 17 -1.96 8.55 9.69
C LYS A 17 -2.13 9.61 10.79
N ARG A 18 -3.22 10.38 10.78
CA ARG A 18 -3.53 11.41 11.78
C ARG A 18 -3.62 10.79 13.17
N ILE A 19 -4.38 9.72 13.34
CA ILE A 19 -4.54 9.01 14.61
C ILE A 19 -3.19 8.55 15.17
N LEU A 20 -2.35 7.94 14.33
CA LEU A 20 -1.00 7.51 14.75
C LEU A 20 -0.12 8.70 15.16
N SER A 21 -0.16 9.78 14.37
CA SER A 21 0.63 10.98 14.64
C SER A 21 0.21 11.65 15.97
N GLU A 22 -1.09 11.72 16.26
CA GLU A 22 -1.64 12.26 17.51
C GLU A 22 -1.28 11.40 18.73
N ALA A 23 -1.12 10.10 18.53
CA ALA A 23 -0.60 9.19 19.56
C ALA A 23 0.93 9.28 19.74
N GLY A 24 1.62 10.20 19.05
CA GLY A 24 3.08 10.36 19.11
C GLY A 24 3.86 9.33 18.29
N VAL A 25 3.20 8.55 17.43
CA VAL A 25 3.84 7.54 16.58
C VAL A 25 4.26 8.17 15.25
N ASN A 26 5.58 8.18 14.99
CA ASN A 26 6.12 8.65 13.72
C ASN A 26 5.64 7.75 12.56
N CYS A 27 4.94 8.33 11.58
CA CYS A 27 4.37 7.58 10.47
C CYS A 27 4.37 8.40 9.15
N THR A 28 4.60 7.69 8.04
CA THR A 28 4.57 8.27 6.69
C THR A 28 3.74 7.40 5.74
N ILE A 29 3.15 8.03 4.72
CA ILE A 29 2.43 7.32 3.66
C ILE A 29 3.41 7.09 2.51
N ARG A 30 3.68 5.83 2.19
CA ARG A 30 4.56 5.48 1.07
C ARG A 30 3.86 5.77 -0.26
N ILE A 31 4.54 6.52 -1.11
CA ILE A 31 4.09 6.78 -2.48
C ILE A 31 4.27 5.50 -3.29
N GLU A 32 3.20 5.06 -3.96
CA GLU A 32 3.25 3.93 -4.87
C GLU A 32 4.01 4.29 -6.15
N LYS A 33 4.89 3.41 -6.60
CA LYS A 33 5.69 3.54 -7.83
C LYS A 33 5.72 2.21 -8.56
N GLY A 34 5.72 2.22 -9.89
CA GLY A 34 5.87 1.03 -10.73
C GLY A 34 4.59 0.21 -10.90
N THR A 35 3.42 0.74 -10.55
CA THR A 35 2.13 0.05 -10.69
C THR A 35 1.81 -0.24 -12.16
N GLU A 36 2.13 0.71 -13.01
CA GLU A 36 1.94 0.68 -14.46
C GLU A 36 2.76 -0.42 -15.15
N ILE A 37 3.85 -0.86 -14.54
CA ILE A 37 4.74 -1.91 -15.04
C ILE A 37 4.73 -3.16 -14.16
N SER A 38 3.70 -3.33 -13.32
CA SER A 38 3.56 -4.46 -12.39
C SER A 38 4.77 -4.68 -11.46
N ALA A 39 5.49 -3.61 -11.12
CA ALA A 39 6.67 -3.61 -10.28
C ALA A 39 6.46 -2.92 -8.93
N ALA A 40 5.23 -2.51 -8.59
CA ALA A 40 4.93 -2.01 -7.25
C ALA A 40 5.11 -3.12 -6.20
N CYS A 41 5.22 -2.72 -4.94
CA CYS A 41 5.41 -3.66 -3.84
C CYS A 41 4.27 -4.70 -3.80
N GLY A 42 4.64 -5.99 -3.81
CA GLY A 42 3.68 -7.11 -3.82
C GLY A 42 3.11 -7.47 -5.20
N GLN A 43 3.49 -6.77 -6.27
CA GLN A 43 3.14 -7.12 -7.65
C GLN A 43 4.15 -8.04 -8.34
N LEU A 44 5.40 -8.07 -7.85
CA LEU A 44 6.42 -8.97 -8.37
C LEU A 44 5.96 -10.43 -8.20
N ARG A 45 5.57 -11.04 -9.32
CA ARG A 45 5.33 -12.47 -9.45
C ARG A 45 6.40 -13.00 -10.37
N THR A 46 7.06 -14.08 -9.98
CA THR A 46 7.93 -14.80 -10.90
C THR A 46 7.03 -15.52 -11.90
N ASP A 47 7.18 -15.18 -13.17
CA ASP A 47 6.77 -16.06 -14.27
C ASP A 47 7.70 -17.28 -14.26
N ILE A 48 7.61 -18.14 -13.24
CA ILE A 48 7.88 -19.56 -13.46
C ILE A 48 6.61 -20.09 -14.13
N ALA A 49 6.35 -19.57 -15.34
CA ALA A 49 5.52 -20.24 -16.30
C ALA A 49 6.27 -21.54 -16.61
N ARG A 50 5.62 -22.67 -16.30
CA ARG A 50 5.95 -23.93 -16.96
C ARG A 50 5.73 -23.79 -18.47
#